data_AF-A0A1I7S2N5-F1
#
_entry.id   AF-A0A1I7S2N5-F1
#
_cell.length_a   1.000
_cell.length_b   1.000
_cell.length_c   1.000
_cell.angle_alpha   90.00
_cell.angle_beta   90.00
_cell.angle_gamma   90.00
#
_symmetry.space_group_name_H-M   'P 1'
#
loop_
_entity.id
_entity.type
_entity.pdbx_description
1 polymer ?
#
loop_
_entity_poly.entity_id
_entity_poly.type
_entity_poly.pdbx_seq_one_letter_code
_entity_poly.pdbx_strand_id
1 'polypeptide(L)'
;MTSSYCMLSNKNVEEPFCSSEAVLQTGIENAGENSTDGQMFWTTQLLLSLEDTACFMTQEGPGRQNKHVIKFLSVRHQYGIVSTYEFGIPIIRQSCLCDCNDSEEICKVEDYQYRNCTSSNVCYRTLRPYQSNSGCVSSGPSSLCCEIQMEPYEDWRFQAVQLKQPNTVYVVQYKVFSKRERQVDLIYNKVFNFTMNTGLSSATIKLRDEETIGLELQSNRPHRQLEPGMYFWQKGQEKSEVRGNVRINEPSENSLEKLGWFRYEKGSWRVRRGLEKVTKAQHVHVENCKAQRYLSSFDAEQFVLQVGDDKKLNYDLGNNTKDVEPWVKDIKIHDRLLEVVHSEGNALGIFVKTTVKPSVFRHNSQLGDFSGTIHLDSSSNCYMNLTFKSSVSGDWRDFTARRGQFSVCQENS
;
A
#
# COMPACT_ATOMS: atom_id res chain seq x y z
N MET A 1 -30.82 -23.43 -45.84
CA MET A 1 -30.50 -23.29 -44.40
C MET A 1 -29.47 -22.19 -44.25
N THR A 2 -29.96 -20.96 -44.16
CA THR A 2 -29.20 -19.73 -43.96
C THR A 2 -28.98 -19.54 -42.46
N SER A 3 -27.72 -19.57 -42.02
CA SER A 3 -27.35 -19.26 -40.64
C SER A 3 -27.11 -17.75 -40.53
N SER A 4 -28.03 -17.09 -39.84
CA SER A 4 -27.99 -15.66 -39.54
C SER A 4 -26.90 -15.38 -38.50
N TYR A 5 -25.92 -14.55 -38.85
CA TYR A 5 -25.05 -13.91 -37.88
C TYR A 5 -25.86 -12.87 -37.10
N CYS A 6 -26.05 -13.09 -35.80
CA CYS A 6 -26.55 -12.08 -34.89
C CYS A 6 -25.53 -10.93 -34.83
N MET A 7 -25.83 -9.83 -35.54
CA MET A 7 -25.28 -8.52 -35.26
C MET A 7 -25.76 -8.11 -33.86
N LEU A 8 -24.86 -8.21 -32.87
CA LEU A 8 -25.02 -7.50 -31.61
C LEU A 8 -24.93 -6.00 -31.94
N SER A 9 -26.10 -5.37 -32.02
CA SER A 9 -26.28 -3.92 -32.02
C SER A 9 -25.49 -3.33 -30.86
N ASN A 10 -24.36 -2.69 -31.18
CA ASN A 10 -23.43 -2.16 -30.20
C ASN A 10 -24.09 -1.02 -29.42
N LYS A 11 -23.91 -1.08 -28.09
CA LYS A 11 -24.05 0.08 -27.18
C LYS A 11 -23.35 1.29 -27.81
N ASN A 12 -23.95 2.47 -27.71
CA ASN A 12 -23.31 3.75 -28.10
C ASN A 12 -21.86 3.75 -27.62
N VAL A 13 -20.91 3.62 -28.54
CA VAL A 13 -19.49 3.64 -28.23
C VAL A 13 -19.13 5.10 -28.03
N GLU A 14 -19.06 5.52 -26.76
CA GLU A 14 -18.74 6.89 -26.40
C GLU A 14 -17.24 7.15 -26.62
N GLU A 15 -16.91 8.12 -27.46
CA GLU A 15 -15.54 8.52 -27.72
C GLU A 15 -14.99 9.32 -26.52
N PRO A 16 -13.76 9.05 -26.07
CA PRO A 16 -13.19 9.77 -24.94
C PRO A 16 -12.82 11.21 -25.32
N PHE A 17 -12.83 12.09 -24.31
CA PHE A 17 -12.38 13.47 -24.45
C PHE A 17 -10.86 13.53 -24.68
N CYS A 18 -10.41 14.30 -25.66
CA CYS A 18 -9.00 14.46 -26.01
C CYS A 18 -8.43 15.72 -25.33
N SER A 19 -7.56 15.58 -24.33
CA SER A 19 -7.04 16.67 -23.49
C SER A 19 -5.64 17.16 -23.88
N SER A 20 -4.81 16.30 -24.49
CA SER A 20 -3.39 16.59 -24.75
C SER A 20 -3.11 17.06 -26.18
N GLU A 21 -2.08 17.90 -26.31
CA GLU A 21 -1.56 18.41 -27.58
C GLU A 21 -0.16 17.85 -27.88
N ALA A 22 0.23 17.90 -29.16
CA ALA A 22 1.60 17.55 -29.55
C ALA A 22 2.58 18.61 -29.06
N VAL A 23 3.63 18.17 -28.37
CA VAL A 23 4.73 19.05 -27.93
C VAL A 23 5.75 19.23 -29.05
N LEU A 24 6.03 18.16 -29.80
CA LEU A 24 7.00 18.16 -30.89
C LEU A 24 6.60 17.13 -31.96
N GLN A 25 6.77 17.48 -33.24
CA GLN A 25 6.65 16.56 -34.37
C GLN A 25 7.90 16.64 -35.24
N THR A 26 8.56 15.51 -35.48
CA THR A 26 9.76 15.42 -36.32
C THR A 26 9.60 14.33 -37.37
N GLY A 27 10.06 14.62 -38.59
CA GLY A 27 10.22 13.61 -39.65
C GLY A 27 11.68 13.14 -39.65
N ILE A 28 11.88 11.83 -39.63
CA ILE A 28 13.20 11.18 -39.68
C ILE A 28 13.22 10.31 -40.93
N GLU A 29 14.18 10.56 -41.81
CA GLU A 29 14.43 9.73 -42.98
C GLU A 29 15.55 8.73 -42.63
N ASN A 30 15.23 7.44 -42.64
CA ASN A 30 16.26 6.41 -42.46
C ASN A 30 16.91 6.11 -43.82
N ALA A 31 18.11 6.62 -44.03
CA ALA A 31 18.97 6.17 -45.12
C ALA A 31 19.56 4.81 -44.75
N GLY A 32 18.93 3.72 -45.22
CA GLY A 32 19.52 2.39 -45.10
C GLY A 32 20.80 2.31 -45.92
N GLU A 33 21.85 1.67 -45.39
CA GLU A 33 23.19 1.59 -46.01
C GLU A 33 23.21 0.98 -47.42
N ASN A 34 22.11 0.41 -47.93
CA ASN A 34 22.00 -0.14 -49.29
C ASN A 34 20.60 -0.03 -49.94
N SER A 35 19.74 0.91 -49.53
CA SER A 35 18.39 1.04 -50.12
C SER A 35 18.18 2.40 -50.80
N THR A 36 17.84 2.38 -52.09
CA THR A 36 17.42 3.55 -52.89
C THR A 36 16.04 4.10 -52.51
N ASP A 37 15.42 3.60 -51.44
CA ASP A 37 14.11 4.03 -50.96
C ASP A 37 14.20 4.25 -49.43
N GLY A 38 14.39 5.50 -49.03
CA GLY A 38 14.43 5.88 -47.62
C GLY A 38 13.01 5.87 -47.05
N GLN A 39 12.71 4.99 -46.09
CA GLN A 39 11.44 5.04 -45.39
C GLN A 39 11.44 6.22 -44.40
N MET A 40 10.53 7.17 -44.62
CA MET A 40 10.30 8.30 -43.73
C MET A 40 9.42 7.87 -42.55
N PHE A 41 9.86 8.17 -41.33
CA PHE A 41 9.10 7.96 -40.10
C PHE A 41 8.83 9.30 -39.43
N TRP A 42 7.62 9.46 -38.90
CA TRP A 42 7.23 10.60 -38.10
C TRP A 42 7.27 10.22 -36.63
N THR A 43 7.95 11.02 -35.81
CA THR A 43 7.92 10.91 -34.35
C THR A 43 7.15 12.09 -33.78
N THR A 44 6.09 11.81 -33.03
CA THR A 44 5.30 12.82 -32.33
C THR A 44 5.45 12.63 -30.82
N GLN A 45 5.92 13.65 -30.13
CA GLN A 45 5.99 13.68 -28.68
C GLN A 45 4.68 14.22 -28.09
N LEU A 46 4.05 13.41 -27.26
CA LEU A 46 2.85 13.74 -26.49
C LEU A 46 3.23 13.80 -25.01
N LEU A 47 2.63 14.72 -24.27
CA LEU A 47 2.79 14.82 -22.83
C LEU A 47 1.42 14.57 -22.16
N LEU A 48 1.33 13.51 -21.36
CA LEU A 48 0.09 13.09 -20.69
C LEU A 48 0.23 13.13 -19.18
N SER A 49 -0.69 13.81 -18.49
CA SER A 49 -0.83 13.69 -17.03
C SER A 49 -1.65 12.45 -16.68
N LEU A 50 -1.67 12.07 -15.41
CA LEU A 50 -2.46 10.93 -14.94
C LEU A 50 -3.94 11.12 -15.31
N GLU A 51 -4.56 10.08 -15.89
CA GLU A 51 -5.94 10.07 -16.41
C GLU A 51 -6.19 10.90 -17.70
N ASP A 52 -5.18 11.59 -18.24
CA ASP A 52 -5.26 12.30 -19.52
C ASP A 52 -5.37 11.37 -20.74
N THR A 53 -5.90 11.93 -21.82
CA THR A 53 -6.07 11.24 -23.10
C THR A 53 -5.54 12.08 -24.26
N ALA A 54 -4.61 11.53 -25.04
CA ALA A 54 -4.18 12.08 -26.32
C ALA A 54 -4.91 11.40 -27.47
N CYS A 55 -5.20 12.18 -28.51
CA CYS A 55 -5.83 11.70 -29.72
C CYS A 55 -5.10 12.19 -30.96
N PHE A 56 -4.95 11.30 -31.94
CA PHE A 56 -4.39 11.67 -33.23
C PHE A 56 -5.07 10.89 -34.36
N MET A 57 -5.03 11.44 -35.56
CA MET A 57 -5.55 10.80 -36.77
C MET A 57 -4.42 10.45 -37.71
N THR A 58 -4.53 9.28 -38.34
CA THR A 58 -3.73 8.90 -39.52
C THR A 58 -4.67 8.80 -40.72
N GLN A 59 -4.15 9.18 -41.89
CA GLN A 59 -4.88 9.06 -43.16
C GLN A 59 -4.32 7.88 -43.94
N GLU A 60 -5.11 6.81 -44.06
CA GLU A 60 -4.79 5.62 -44.84
C GLU A 60 -5.51 5.67 -46.19
N GLY A 61 -5.00 6.50 -47.09
CA GLY A 61 -5.59 6.68 -48.42
C GLY A 61 -6.92 7.45 -48.45
N PRO A 62 -7.59 7.54 -49.61
CA PRO A 62 -8.77 8.36 -49.78
C PRO A 62 -9.98 7.79 -49.01
N GLY A 63 -10.43 8.52 -47.98
CA GLY A 63 -11.69 8.28 -47.28
C GLY A 63 -11.63 7.37 -46.05
N ARG A 64 -10.46 6.83 -45.67
CA ARG A 64 -10.27 6.08 -44.42
C ARG A 64 -9.45 6.91 -43.43
N GLN A 65 -10.09 7.26 -42.31
CA GLN A 65 -9.45 7.94 -41.20
C GLN A 65 -9.56 7.07 -39.96
N ASN A 66 -8.41 6.73 -39.39
CA ASN A 66 -8.32 6.04 -38.11
C ASN A 66 -8.04 7.08 -37.03
N LYS A 67 -8.88 7.10 -35.99
CA LYS A 67 -8.69 7.90 -34.79
C LYS A 67 -8.02 7.04 -33.74
N HIS A 68 -6.80 7.40 -33.40
CA HIS A 68 -5.99 6.74 -32.39
C HIS A 68 -6.12 7.49 -31.08
N VAL A 69 -6.27 6.74 -30.00
CA VAL A 69 -6.48 7.28 -28.66
C VAL A 69 -5.53 6.59 -27.70
N ILE A 70 -4.71 7.38 -27.01
CA ILE A 70 -3.81 6.94 -25.96
C ILE A 70 -4.28 7.56 -24.64
N LYS A 71 -4.68 6.73 -23.68
CA LYS A 71 -5.09 7.15 -22.35
C LYS A 71 -4.11 6.67 -21.30
N PHE A 72 -3.62 7.56 -20.46
CA PHE A 72 -2.79 7.22 -19.30
C PHE A 72 -3.71 6.84 -18.13
N LEU A 73 -3.76 5.56 -17.77
CA LEU A 73 -4.73 5.05 -16.80
C LEU A 73 -4.27 5.13 -15.34
N SER A 74 -3.05 4.69 -15.05
CA SER A 74 -2.58 4.60 -13.67
C SER A 74 -1.06 4.50 -13.58
N VAL A 75 -0.49 5.04 -12.50
CA VAL A 75 0.86 4.71 -12.03
C VAL A 75 0.75 3.69 -10.90
N ARG A 76 1.59 2.65 -10.96
CA ARG A 76 1.62 1.62 -9.94
C ARG A 76 3.05 1.37 -9.47
N HIS A 77 3.21 1.23 -8.16
CA HIS A 77 4.45 0.74 -7.57
C HIS A 77 4.28 -0.71 -7.15
N GLN A 78 5.16 -1.56 -7.67
CA GLN A 78 5.17 -2.98 -7.40
C GLN A 78 6.32 -3.31 -6.45
N TYR A 79 6.00 -3.50 -5.18
CA TYR A 79 6.94 -3.84 -4.12
C TYR A 79 7.10 -5.35 -4.03
N GLY A 80 8.32 -5.83 -4.21
CA GLY A 80 8.65 -7.23 -3.94
C GLY A 80 8.62 -7.52 -2.45
N ILE A 81 7.88 -8.55 -2.04
CA ILE A 81 7.85 -9.03 -0.66
C ILE A 81 9.04 -9.96 -0.44
N VAL A 82 9.97 -9.57 0.44
CA VAL A 82 11.20 -10.32 0.72
C VAL A 82 10.95 -11.46 1.68
N SER A 83 10.16 -11.17 2.70
CA SER A 83 10.01 -12.01 3.86
C SER A 83 8.65 -11.73 4.50
N THR A 84 8.10 -12.76 5.13
CA THR A 84 6.75 -12.74 5.68
C THR A 84 6.73 -13.55 6.97
N TYR A 85 5.99 -13.10 7.97
CA TYR A 85 5.67 -13.92 9.15
C TYR A 85 4.33 -13.52 9.73
N GLU A 86 3.71 -14.44 10.47
CA GLU A 86 2.45 -14.18 11.17
C GLU A 86 2.70 -13.85 12.63
N PHE A 87 1.95 -12.89 13.15
CA PHE A 87 2.02 -12.49 14.54
C PHE A 87 0.64 -12.11 15.10
N GLY A 88 0.58 -11.95 16.41
CA GLY A 88 -0.61 -11.55 17.15
C GLY A 88 -0.22 -10.65 18.31
N ILE A 89 -1.22 -10.05 18.94
CA ILE A 89 -1.04 -9.33 20.21
C ILE A 89 -1.33 -10.33 21.33
N PRO A 90 -0.38 -10.63 22.23
CA PRO A 90 -0.63 -11.56 23.31
C PRO A 90 -1.37 -10.90 24.45
N ILE A 91 -2.33 -11.62 25.03
CA ILE A 91 -2.79 -11.39 26.39
C ILE A 91 -1.90 -12.18 27.36
N ILE A 92 -1.33 -11.50 28.34
CA ILE A 92 -0.38 -12.06 29.32
C ILE A 92 -1.08 -12.19 30.66
N ARG A 93 -1.11 -13.41 31.20
CA ARG A 93 -1.57 -13.73 32.56
C ARG A 93 -0.39 -14.21 33.40
N GLN A 94 -0.26 -13.69 34.61
CA GLN A 94 0.84 -14.01 35.51
C GLN A 94 0.28 -14.52 36.83
N SER A 95 0.62 -15.75 37.17
CA SER A 95 0.24 -16.39 38.43
C SER A 95 1.50 -16.76 39.19
N CYS A 96 1.71 -16.17 40.35
CA CYS A 96 2.89 -16.42 41.18
C CYS A 96 2.51 -17.06 42.52
N LEU A 97 3.37 -17.95 42.99
CA LEU A 97 3.33 -18.56 44.30
C LEU A 97 4.62 -18.19 45.05
N CYS A 98 4.46 -17.60 46.24
CA CYS A 98 5.56 -17.33 47.15
C CYS A 98 5.76 -18.50 48.12
N ASP A 99 7.00 -18.93 48.26
CA ASP A 99 7.43 -20.02 49.12
C ASP A 99 8.32 -19.47 50.23
N CYS A 100 7.89 -19.65 51.48
CA CYS A 100 8.70 -19.31 52.65
C CYS A 100 9.80 -20.38 52.81
N ASN A 101 10.95 -20.00 53.37
CA ASN A 101 12.06 -20.93 53.60
C ASN A 101 11.77 -21.87 54.79
N ASP A 102 10.80 -22.75 54.58
CA ASP A 102 10.33 -23.77 55.50
C ASP A 102 10.78 -25.16 54.97
N SER A 103 10.47 -26.25 55.66
CA SER A 103 11.04 -27.57 55.37
C SER A 103 10.60 -28.22 54.05
N GLU A 104 9.56 -27.70 53.39
CA GLU A 104 9.02 -28.24 52.14
C GLU A 104 9.13 -27.17 51.04
N GLU A 105 10.19 -27.26 50.24
CA GLU A 105 10.45 -26.33 49.13
C GLU A 105 9.52 -26.64 47.95
N ILE A 106 8.50 -25.78 47.77
CA ILE A 106 7.57 -25.80 46.63
C ILE A 106 8.27 -25.19 45.40
N CYS A 107 9.13 -24.20 45.64
CA CYS A 107 9.77 -23.39 44.62
C CYS A 107 11.12 -23.92 44.14
N LYS A 108 11.14 -25.07 43.47
CA LYS A 108 12.39 -25.71 43.02
C LYS A 108 12.96 -25.10 41.74
N VAL A 109 14.29 -24.93 41.73
CA VAL A 109 15.06 -24.51 40.55
C VAL A 109 14.80 -25.40 39.34
N GLU A 110 14.78 -26.72 39.55
CA GLU A 110 14.62 -27.73 38.50
C GLU A 110 13.27 -27.62 37.77
N ASP A 111 12.24 -27.19 38.49
CA ASP A 111 10.85 -27.13 38.03
C ASP A 111 10.46 -25.78 37.41
N TYR A 112 11.10 -24.69 37.85
CA TYR A 112 10.72 -23.33 37.45
C TYR A 112 11.77 -22.57 36.64
N GLN A 113 13.07 -22.79 36.85
CA GLN A 113 14.09 -21.99 36.18
C GLN A 113 14.22 -22.39 34.70
N TYR A 114 13.87 -21.48 33.79
CA TYR A 114 13.91 -21.71 32.34
C TYR A 114 13.14 -22.97 31.91
N ARG A 115 11.94 -23.17 32.47
CA ARG A 115 11.02 -24.27 32.11
C ARG A 115 9.75 -23.75 31.44
N ASN A 116 9.12 -24.59 30.63
CA ASN A 116 7.77 -24.33 30.13
C ASN A 116 6.75 -24.91 31.12
N CYS A 117 5.60 -24.26 31.25
CA CYS A 117 4.44 -24.82 31.95
C CYS A 117 3.48 -25.50 30.97
N THR A 118 2.52 -26.27 31.51
CA THR A 118 1.52 -27.03 30.74
C THR A 118 0.15 -26.36 30.72
N SER A 119 0.01 -25.20 31.38
CA SER A 119 -1.28 -24.52 31.57
C SER A 119 -1.79 -23.79 30.33
N SER A 120 -0.93 -23.50 29.34
CA SER A 120 -1.34 -22.95 28.04
C SER A 120 -0.34 -23.30 26.92
N ASN A 121 -0.71 -23.01 25.66
CA ASN A 121 0.14 -23.26 24.49
C ASN A 121 1.48 -22.51 24.54
N VAL A 122 1.48 -21.30 25.10
CA VAL A 122 2.69 -20.50 25.32
C VAL A 122 2.75 -20.17 26.80
N CYS A 123 3.50 -20.98 27.54
CA CYS A 123 3.58 -20.88 28.98
C CYS A 123 5.03 -21.01 29.45
N TYR A 124 5.49 -20.02 30.22
CA TYR A 124 6.85 -19.98 30.76
C TYR A 124 6.83 -19.96 32.28
N ARG A 125 7.72 -20.71 32.89
CA ARG A 125 7.98 -20.67 34.32
C ARG A 125 9.22 -19.83 34.61
N THR A 126 9.14 -19.10 35.71
CA THR A 126 10.21 -18.22 36.17
C THR A 126 10.40 -18.40 37.67
N LEU A 127 11.66 -18.41 38.11
CA LEU A 127 12.03 -18.42 39.52
C LEU A 127 12.72 -17.11 39.88
N ARG A 128 12.34 -16.57 41.05
CA ARG A 128 12.95 -15.41 41.69
C ARG A 128 13.36 -15.79 43.11
N PRO A 129 14.62 -16.21 43.32
CA PRO A 129 15.11 -16.44 44.66
C PRO A 129 15.33 -15.11 45.39
N TYR A 130 15.61 -15.19 46.69
CA TYR A 130 16.04 -14.07 47.52
C TYR A 130 15.03 -12.92 47.62
N GLN A 131 13.74 -13.24 47.74
CA GLN A 131 12.67 -12.27 47.93
C GLN A 131 12.48 -11.90 49.41
N SER A 132 11.69 -10.85 49.65
CA SER A 132 11.32 -10.42 51.00
C SER A 132 10.57 -11.52 51.74
N ASN A 133 11.01 -11.84 52.96
CA ASN A 133 10.35 -12.79 53.85
C ASN A 133 9.12 -12.20 54.58
N SER A 134 8.58 -11.08 54.08
CA SER A 134 7.39 -10.43 54.65
C SER A 134 6.23 -11.42 54.78
N GLY A 135 5.76 -11.61 56.01
CA GLY A 135 4.66 -12.54 56.34
C GLY A 135 5.10 -13.98 56.67
N CYS A 136 6.35 -14.36 56.41
CA CYS A 136 6.91 -15.66 56.82
C CYS A 136 7.32 -15.65 58.31
N VAL A 137 7.31 -16.83 58.92
CA VAL A 137 7.80 -17.02 60.31
C VAL A 137 9.33 -17.24 60.31
N SER A 138 9.86 -17.84 59.24
CA SER A 138 11.28 -18.08 59.05
C SER A 138 12.04 -16.77 58.74
N SER A 139 13.26 -16.66 59.28
CA SER A 139 14.16 -15.52 59.04
C SER A 139 14.91 -15.61 57.70
N GLY A 140 14.76 -16.72 56.98
CA GLY A 140 15.37 -16.93 55.67
C GLY A 140 14.67 -16.16 54.56
N PRO A 141 15.35 -15.85 53.46
CA PRO A 141 14.72 -15.24 52.30
C PRO A 141 13.68 -16.17 51.67
N SER A 142 12.60 -15.62 51.14
CA SER A 142 11.58 -16.37 50.41
C SER A 142 11.96 -16.55 48.94
N SER A 143 11.31 -17.49 48.27
CA SER A 143 11.42 -17.71 46.82
C SER A 143 10.06 -17.48 46.17
N LEU A 144 10.04 -16.90 44.97
CA LEU A 144 8.82 -16.67 44.21
C LEU A 144 8.88 -17.41 42.87
N CYS A 145 7.86 -18.22 42.62
CA CYS A 145 7.71 -19.00 41.40
C CYS A 145 6.50 -18.51 40.63
N CYS A 146 6.66 -18.20 39.35
CA CYS A 146 5.55 -17.74 38.53
C CYS A 146 5.36 -18.59 37.29
N GLU A 147 4.11 -18.72 36.88
CA GLU A 147 3.69 -19.15 35.55
C GLU A 147 3.19 -17.94 34.77
N ILE A 148 3.71 -17.78 33.56
CA ILE A 148 3.35 -16.71 32.63
C ILE A 148 2.73 -17.36 31.42
N GLN A 149 1.42 -17.16 31.28
CA GLN A 149 0.63 -17.69 30.18
C GLN A 149 0.41 -16.58 29.14
N MET A 150 0.55 -16.94 27.87
CA MET A 150 0.31 -16.04 26.74
C MET A 150 -0.65 -16.69 25.74
N GLU A 151 -1.67 -15.93 25.35
CA GLU A 151 -2.67 -16.34 24.37
C GLU A 151 -2.92 -15.20 23.38
N PRO A 152 -3.39 -15.46 22.14
CA PRO A 152 -3.75 -14.39 21.24
C PRO A 152 -4.94 -13.58 21.78
N TYR A 153 -4.79 -12.26 21.86
CA TYR A 153 -5.87 -11.35 22.19
C TYR A 153 -6.89 -11.31 21.03
N GLU A 154 -8.17 -11.57 21.34
CA GLU A 154 -9.30 -11.57 20.39
C GLU A 154 -9.08 -12.46 19.13
N ASP A 155 -8.26 -13.51 19.26
CA ASP A 155 -7.84 -14.37 18.14
C ASP A 155 -7.25 -13.62 16.94
N TRP A 156 -6.74 -12.41 17.16
CA TRP A 156 -6.18 -11.58 16.10
C TRP A 156 -4.93 -12.21 15.49
N ARG A 157 -4.91 -12.25 14.16
CA ARG A 157 -3.78 -12.69 13.35
C ARG A 157 -3.42 -11.62 12.35
N PHE A 158 -2.16 -11.22 12.36
CA PHE A 158 -1.60 -10.24 11.45
C PHE A 158 -0.55 -10.87 10.56
N GLN A 159 -0.51 -10.44 9.31
CA GLN A 159 0.52 -10.81 8.35
C GLN A 159 1.53 -9.66 8.24
N ALA A 160 2.74 -9.87 8.74
CA ALA A 160 3.85 -8.94 8.54
C ALA A 160 4.57 -9.25 7.22
N VAL A 161 5.00 -8.20 6.52
CA VAL A 161 5.77 -8.28 5.27
C VAL A 161 6.91 -7.26 5.26
N GLN A 162 8.03 -7.65 4.68
CA GLN A 162 9.15 -6.74 4.40
C GLN A 162 9.14 -6.36 2.92
N LEU A 163 8.98 -5.08 2.63
CA LEU A 163 8.94 -4.52 1.29
C LEU A 163 10.33 -4.04 0.86
N LYS A 164 10.73 -4.41 -0.36
CA LYS A 164 11.91 -3.87 -1.06
C LYS A 164 11.61 -2.55 -1.77
N GLN A 165 12.61 -1.98 -2.44
CA GLN A 165 12.36 -0.91 -3.41
C GLN A 165 11.38 -1.39 -4.49
N PRO A 166 10.43 -0.54 -4.92
CA PRO A 166 9.43 -0.91 -5.92
C PRO A 166 9.96 -0.78 -7.33
N ASN A 167 9.31 -1.50 -8.25
CA ASN A 167 9.34 -1.18 -9.67
C ASN A 167 8.16 -0.27 -10.01
N THR A 168 8.40 0.78 -10.79
CA THR A 168 7.34 1.65 -11.29
C THR A 168 6.78 1.11 -12.61
N VAL A 169 5.46 0.92 -12.63
CA VAL A 169 4.70 0.46 -13.79
C VAL A 169 3.70 1.54 -14.20
N TYR A 170 3.81 1.98 -15.45
CA TYR A 170 2.85 2.89 -16.08
C TYR A 170 1.85 2.08 -16.90
N VAL A 171 0.56 2.31 -16.68
CA VAL A 171 -0.52 1.61 -17.37
C VAL A 171 -1.15 2.56 -18.38
N VAL A 172 -1.04 2.20 -19.66
CA VAL A 172 -1.55 3.00 -20.78
C VAL A 172 -2.51 2.17 -21.61
N GLN A 173 -3.67 2.73 -21.92
CA GLN A 173 -4.64 2.12 -22.81
C GLN A 173 -4.55 2.75 -24.19
N TYR A 174 -4.49 1.90 -25.20
CA TYR A 174 -4.49 2.30 -26.59
C TYR A 174 -5.74 1.78 -27.29
N LYS A 175 -6.48 2.69 -27.92
CA LYS A 175 -7.68 2.38 -28.71
C LYS A 175 -7.57 2.95 -30.11
N VAL A 176 -8.19 2.28 -31.07
CA VAL A 176 -8.32 2.78 -32.44
C VAL A 176 -9.79 2.71 -32.84
N PHE A 177 -10.30 3.83 -33.30
CA PHE A 177 -11.64 3.99 -33.84
C PHE A 177 -11.54 4.20 -35.34
N SER A 178 -12.30 3.42 -36.11
CA SER A 178 -12.43 3.64 -37.55
C SER A 178 -13.73 4.38 -37.81
N LYS A 179 -13.65 5.50 -38.52
CA LYS A 179 -14.83 6.22 -38.97
C LYS A 179 -15.18 5.80 -40.39
N ARG A 180 -16.31 5.13 -40.55
CA ARG A 180 -16.90 4.83 -41.87
C ARG A 180 -18.21 5.59 -41.98
N GLU A 181 -18.22 6.61 -42.85
CA GLU A 181 -19.35 7.52 -43.05
C GLU A 181 -19.86 8.18 -41.74
N ARG A 182 -20.92 7.62 -41.14
CA ARG A 182 -21.60 8.11 -39.92
C ARG A 182 -21.47 7.18 -38.72
N GLN A 183 -20.83 6.02 -38.86
CA GLN A 183 -20.62 5.08 -37.77
C GLN A 183 -19.16 5.09 -37.32
N VAL A 184 -18.98 5.09 -36.00
CA VAL A 184 -17.68 5.00 -35.32
C VAL A 184 -17.58 3.61 -34.73
N ASP A 185 -16.65 2.82 -35.24
CA ASP A 185 -16.41 1.47 -34.75
C ASP A 185 -15.08 1.41 -33.99
N LEU A 186 -15.09 0.79 -32.80
CA LEU A 186 -13.87 0.46 -32.07
C LEU A 186 -13.23 -0.78 -32.70
N ILE A 187 -12.12 -0.60 -33.41
CA ILE A 187 -11.43 -1.68 -34.14
C ILE A 187 -10.25 -2.27 -33.37
N TYR A 188 -9.71 -1.54 -32.39
CA TYR A 188 -8.62 -2.00 -31.53
C TYR A 188 -8.72 -1.44 -30.12
N ASN A 189 -8.43 -2.26 -29.12
CA ASN A 189 -8.36 -1.85 -27.71
C ASN A 189 -7.38 -2.76 -26.96
N LYS A 190 -6.30 -2.18 -26.42
CA LYS A 190 -5.33 -2.92 -25.61
C LYS A 190 -4.79 -2.06 -24.48
N VAL A 191 -4.56 -2.68 -23.33
CA VAL A 191 -3.89 -2.08 -22.19
C VAL A 191 -2.45 -2.59 -22.17
N PHE A 192 -1.51 -1.67 -22.01
CA PHE A 192 -0.08 -1.93 -21.92
C PHE A 192 0.43 -1.53 -20.55
N ASN A 193 1.28 -2.39 -19.99
CA ASN A 193 1.99 -2.14 -18.73
C ASN A 193 3.47 -1.92 -19.07
N PHE A 194 3.98 -0.73 -18.80
CA PHE A 194 5.35 -0.34 -19.08
C PHE A 194 6.14 -0.21 -17.78
N THR A 195 7.17 -1.05 -17.62
CA THR A 195 8.02 -1.07 -16.43
C THR A 195 9.27 -0.21 -16.65
N MET A 196 9.41 0.88 -15.88
CA MET A 196 10.45 1.90 -16.09
C MET A 196 11.77 1.60 -15.38
N ASN A 197 12.38 0.44 -15.64
CA ASN A 197 13.65 0.07 -15.00
C ASN A 197 14.85 0.94 -15.45
N THR A 198 14.83 1.44 -16.70
CA THR A 198 15.94 2.19 -17.33
C THR A 198 15.54 3.60 -17.79
N GLY A 199 14.32 4.06 -17.47
CA GLY A 199 13.81 5.39 -17.85
C GLY A 199 13.20 5.49 -19.25
N LEU A 200 13.32 4.45 -20.08
CA LEU A 200 12.65 4.33 -21.38
C LEU A 200 12.02 2.94 -21.51
N SER A 201 10.82 2.84 -22.07
CA SER A 201 10.24 1.56 -22.47
C SER A 201 9.48 1.70 -23.77
N SER A 202 9.63 0.73 -24.67
CA SER A 202 9.00 0.76 -25.98
C SER A 202 8.04 -0.41 -26.18
N ALA A 203 6.99 -0.18 -26.97
CA ALA A 203 6.08 -1.20 -27.47
C ALA A 203 5.75 -0.92 -28.94
N THR A 204 5.82 -1.94 -29.78
CA THR A 204 5.43 -1.84 -31.18
C THR A 204 4.06 -2.47 -31.37
N ILE A 205 3.15 -1.72 -31.98
CA ILE A 205 1.78 -2.14 -32.28
C ILE A 205 1.69 -2.36 -33.78
N LYS A 206 1.31 -3.57 -34.18
CA LYS A 206 1.01 -3.90 -35.58
C LYS A 206 -0.51 -3.96 -35.74
N LEU A 207 -1.07 -3.12 -36.59
CA LEU A 207 -2.47 -3.17 -36.99
C LEU A 207 -2.64 -4.10 -38.20
N ARG A 208 -3.88 -4.46 -38.54
CA ARG A 208 -4.19 -5.54 -39.51
C ARG A 208 -3.69 -5.27 -40.94
N ASP A 209 -3.48 -3.99 -41.29
CA ASP A 209 -3.22 -3.54 -42.67
C ASP A 209 -1.82 -2.87 -42.83
N GLU A 210 -0.77 -3.45 -42.22
CA GLU A 210 0.63 -2.98 -42.28
C GLU A 210 0.97 -1.67 -41.54
N GLU A 211 -0.01 -0.94 -41.00
CA GLU A 211 0.25 0.20 -40.11
C GLU A 211 0.94 -0.28 -38.82
N THR A 212 2.19 0.16 -38.66
CA THR A 212 2.98 -0.09 -37.46
C THR A 212 3.12 1.20 -36.67
N ILE A 213 2.61 1.18 -35.44
CA ILE A 213 2.68 2.30 -34.52
C ILE A 213 3.64 1.91 -33.40
N GLY A 214 4.79 2.58 -33.35
CA GLY A 214 5.72 2.46 -32.24
C GLY A 214 5.32 3.42 -31.12
N LEU A 215 5.22 2.94 -29.90
CA LEU A 215 5.06 3.76 -28.71
C LEU A 215 6.32 3.64 -27.87
N GLU A 216 6.99 4.75 -27.59
CA GLU A 216 8.10 4.81 -26.63
C GLU A 216 7.71 5.75 -25.50
N LEU A 217 7.80 5.24 -24.27
CA LEU A 217 7.43 5.96 -23.06
C LEU A 217 8.70 6.39 -22.34
N GLN A 218 8.73 7.66 -21.97
CA GLN A 218 9.74 8.26 -21.13
C GLN A 218 9.07 8.92 -19.94
N SER A 219 9.54 8.59 -18.74
CA SER A 219 9.08 9.25 -17.53
C SER A 219 10.19 9.33 -16.50
N ASN A 220 10.08 10.34 -15.64
CA ASN A 220 10.88 10.41 -14.42
C ASN A 220 10.32 9.46 -13.36
N ARG A 221 11.12 9.18 -12.33
CA ARG A 221 10.62 8.46 -11.15
C ARG A 221 9.51 9.28 -10.48
N PRO A 222 8.42 8.65 -10.01
CA PRO A 222 7.41 9.32 -9.21
C PRO A 222 8.04 10.01 -7.99
N HIS A 223 7.52 11.18 -7.63
CA HIS A 223 8.01 11.98 -6.49
C HIS A 223 7.70 11.36 -5.14
N ARG A 224 6.67 10.52 -5.07
CA ARG A 224 6.28 9.80 -3.84
C ARG A 224 6.44 8.30 -3.98
N GLN A 225 6.81 7.68 -2.88
CA GLN A 225 7.02 6.26 -2.78
C GLN A 225 6.83 5.85 -1.32
N LEU A 226 6.19 4.71 -1.05
CA LEU A 226 6.28 4.09 0.28
C LEU A 226 7.73 3.70 0.55
N GLU A 227 8.19 4.01 1.76
CA GLU A 227 9.54 3.65 2.20
C GLU A 227 9.70 2.13 2.28
N PRO A 228 10.81 1.56 1.78
CA PRO A 228 11.13 0.16 2.00
C PRO A 228 11.21 -0.14 3.49
N GLY A 229 10.59 -1.22 3.92
CA GLY A 229 10.48 -1.52 5.34
C GLY A 229 9.39 -2.53 5.65
N MET A 230 9.03 -2.59 6.92
CA MET A 230 8.06 -3.54 7.43
C MET A 230 6.66 -2.94 7.46
N TYR A 231 5.70 -3.68 6.93
CA TYR A 231 4.27 -3.34 6.92
C TYR A 231 3.47 -4.57 7.32
N PHE A 232 2.20 -4.39 7.67
CA PHE A 232 1.35 -5.52 8.03
C PHE A 232 -0.14 -5.25 7.77
N TRP A 233 -0.95 -6.29 7.81
CA TRP A 233 -2.42 -6.18 7.79
C TRP A 233 -3.03 -7.31 8.60
N GLN A 234 -4.29 -7.16 8.99
CA GLN A 234 -5.04 -8.20 9.70
C GLN A 234 -5.54 -9.27 8.72
N LYS A 235 -5.32 -10.54 9.05
CA LYS A 235 -5.83 -11.67 8.27
C LYS A 235 -7.31 -11.91 8.58
N GLY A 236 -8.07 -12.32 7.57
CA GLY A 236 -9.48 -12.68 7.71
C GLY A 236 -10.46 -11.53 7.49
N GLN A 237 -9.99 -10.32 7.21
CA GLN A 237 -10.83 -9.21 6.77
C GLN A 237 -11.02 -9.24 5.25
N GLU A 238 -12.20 -8.83 4.76
CA GLU A 238 -12.50 -8.77 3.31
C GLU A 238 -11.59 -7.78 2.57
N LYS A 239 -11.21 -6.68 3.23
CA LYS A 239 -10.28 -5.68 2.70
C LYS A 239 -9.04 -5.64 3.58
N SER A 240 -7.89 -5.90 2.97
CA SER A 240 -6.61 -5.81 3.67
C SER A 240 -6.22 -4.35 3.87
N GLU A 241 -6.43 -3.84 5.08
CA GLU A 241 -5.91 -2.54 5.50
C GLU A 241 -4.42 -2.67 5.82
N VAL A 242 -3.58 -2.25 4.87
CA VAL A 242 -2.13 -2.21 5.09
C VAL A 242 -1.81 -1.08 6.05
N ARG A 243 -1.10 -1.43 7.13
CA ARG A 243 -0.70 -0.54 8.21
C ARG A 243 0.81 -0.39 8.23
N GLY A 244 1.24 0.79 8.65
CA GLY A 244 2.63 1.17 8.79
C GLY A 244 2.83 2.21 9.88
N ASN A 245 3.98 2.89 9.86
CA ASN A 245 4.35 3.92 10.84
C ASN A 245 4.37 3.44 12.31
N VAL A 246 4.69 2.17 12.52
CA VAL A 246 4.88 1.58 13.85
C VAL A 246 6.08 0.66 13.82
N ARG A 247 6.79 0.55 14.96
CA ARG A 247 7.96 -0.30 15.06
C ARG A 247 7.54 -1.76 15.09
N ILE A 248 7.98 -2.51 14.09
CA ILE A 248 7.71 -3.94 13.94
C ILE A 248 9.03 -4.66 13.69
N ASN A 249 9.17 -5.85 14.26
CA ASN A 249 10.36 -6.66 14.13
C ASN A 249 10.54 -7.14 12.69
N GLU A 250 11.79 -7.14 12.23
CA GLU A 250 12.14 -7.93 11.05
C GLU A 250 12.01 -9.44 11.32
N PRO A 251 11.93 -10.29 10.27
CA PRO A 251 11.82 -11.74 10.47
C PRO A 251 12.98 -12.35 11.26
N SER A 252 14.18 -11.77 11.24
CA SER A 252 15.34 -12.19 12.03
C SER A 252 15.40 -11.54 13.42
N GLU A 253 14.73 -10.41 13.59
CA GLU A 253 14.64 -9.66 14.85
C GLU A 253 13.61 -10.27 15.81
N ASN A 254 13.73 -9.99 17.11
CA ASN A 254 12.73 -10.38 18.10
C ASN A 254 12.70 -9.46 19.33
N SER A 255 12.75 -8.15 19.17
CA SER A 255 12.63 -7.21 20.30
C SER A 255 11.23 -7.25 20.93
N LEU A 256 11.14 -7.24 22.26
CA LEU A 256 9.85 -7.15 22.99
C LEU A 256 9.25 -5.74 22.92
N GLU A 257 10.03 -4.72 22.53
CA GLU A 257 9.61 -3.32 22.38
C GLU A 257 8.96 -3.02 21.01
N LYS A 258 8.82 -4.02 20.13
CA LYS A 258 8.31 -3.84 18.76
C LYS A 258 7.24 -4.86 18.45
N LEU A 259 6.30 -4.54 17.57
CA LEU A 259 5.32 -5.53 17.10
C LEU A 259 6.01 -6.79 16.54
N GLY A 260 5.30 -7.92 16.61
CA GLY A 260 5.74 -9.15 15.95
C GLY A 260 6.70 -10.04 16.75
N TRP A 261 6.83 -9.86 18.06
CA TRP A 261 7.58 -10.79 18.92
C TRP A 261 6.79 -12.05 19.31
N PHE A 262 5.46 -11.98 19.33
CA PHE A 262 4.55 -13.11 19.54
C PHE A 262 4.09 -13.66 18.19
N ARG A 263 4.74 -14.74 17.73
CA ARG A 263 4.61 -15.23 16.35
C ARG A 263 3.81 -16.52 16.26
N TYR A 264 3.08 -16.66 15.17
CA TYR A 264 2.44 -17.92 14.81
C TYR A 264 3.30 -18.66 13.78
N GLU A 265 3.90 -19.76 14.20
CA GLU A 265 4.84 -20.53 13.38
C GLU A 265 4.52 -22.03 13.50
N LYS A 266 4.43 -22.73 12.36
CA LYS A 266 4.12 -24.18 12.29
C LYS A 266 2.83 -24.60 13.03
N GLY A 267 1.80 -23.76 12.98
CA GLY A 267 0.50 -24.07 13.60
C GLY A 267 0.40 -23.77 15.10
N SER A 268 1.43 -23.16 15.69
CA SER A 268 1.45 -22.82 17.12
C SER A 268 1.97 -21.40 17.36
N TRP A 269 1.46 -20.76 18.41
CA TRP A 269 2.01 -19.51 18.90
C TRP A 269 3.33 -19.76 19.63
N ARG A 270 4.28 -18.85 19.50
CA ARG A 270 5.55 -18.92 20.24
C ARG A 270 6.25 -17.56 20.35
N VAL A 271 7.04 -17.42 21.42
CA VAL A 271 8.01 -16.35 21.57
C VAL A 271 9.41 -16.91 21.31
N ARG A 272 10.14 -16.34 20.34
CA ARG A 272 11.50 -16.81 20.01
C ARG A 272 12.46 -16.52 21.17
N ARG A 273 13.17 -17.55 21.66
CA ARG A 273 13.96 -17.46 22.91
C ARG A 273 13.10 -17.01 24.11
N GLY A 274 11.84 -17.43 24.15
CA GLY A 274 10.88 -17.04 25.18
C GLY A 274 11.35 -17.32 26.60
N LEU A 275 11.97 -18.47 26.86
CA LEU A 275 12.49 -18.83 28.20
C LEU A 275 13.42 -17.76 28.78
N GLU A 276 14.37 -17.25 28.00
CA GLU A 276 15.29 -16.21 28.46
C GLU A 276 14.64 -14.83 28.49
N LYS A 277 13.87 -14.48 27.45
CA LYS A 277 13.31 -13.14 27.28
C LYS A 277 12.19 -12.84 28.25
N VAL A 278 11.27 -13.78 28.42
CA VAL A 278 10.15 -13.65 29.34
C VAL A 278 10.67 -13.64 30.77
N THR A 279 11.65 -14.50 31.09
CA THR A 279 12.33 -14.45 32.39
C THR A 279 13.03 -13.11 32.62
N LYS A 280 13.59 -12.44 31.61
CA LYS A 280 14.22 -11.12 31.82
C LYS A 280 13.19 -9.99 31.92
N ALA A 281 12.15 -10.03 31.09
CA ALA A 281 11.11 -9.00 31.03
C ALA A 281 10.19 -8.98 32.25
N GLN A 282 10.00 -10.11 32.92
CA GLN A 282 9.12 -10.18 34.06
C GLN A 282 9.79 -9.61 35.31
N HIS A 283 9.19 -8.57 35.87
CA HIS A 283 9.61 -7.96 37.13
C HIS A 283 8.53 -8.19 38.17
N VAL A 284 8.87 -8.91 39.25
CA VAL A 284 7.94 -9.25 40.32
C VAL A 284 8.56 -8.93 41.66
N HIS A 285 7.76 -8.42 42.58
CA HIS A 285 8.16 -8.09 43.94
C HIS A 285 7.13 -8.64 44.95
N VAL A 286 7.60 -9.29 46.00
CA VAL A 286 6.74 -9.85 47.05
C VAL A 286 6.36 -8.75 48.05
N GLU A 287 5.06 -8.53 48.24
CA GLU A 287 4.55 -7.66 49.32
C GLU A 287 4.35 -8.46 50.60
N ASN A 288 3.69 -9.61 50.49
CA ASN A 288 3.45 -10.50 51.62
C ASN A 288 3.37 -11.95 51.11
N CYS A 289 4.39 -12.72 51.46
CA CYS A 289 4.56 -14.09 50.99
C CYS A 289 3.45 -15.00 51.51
N LYS A 290 3.14 -14.94 52.82
CA LYS A 290 2.10 -15.77 53.44
C LYS A 290 0.70 -15.45 52.92
N ALA A 291 0.43 -14.19 52.59
CA ALA A 291 -0.82 -13.78 51.99
C ALA A 291 -0.86 -13.96 50.46
N GLN A 292 0.21 -14.46 49.84
CA GLN A 292 0.37 -14.62 48.38
C GLN A 292 0.13 -13.32 47.62
N ARG A 293 0.60 -12.19 48.18
CA ARG A 293 0.49 -10.86 47.56
C ARG A 293 1.81 -10.43 46.96
N TYR A 294 1.76 -10.06 45.69
CA TYR A 294 2.91 -9.65 44.91
C TYR A 294 2.52 -8.58 43.90
N LEU A 295 3.47 -7.69 43.59
CA LEU A 295 3.38 -6.73 42.50
C LEU A 295 4.08 -7.33 41.29
N SER A 296 3.41 -7.32 40.15
CA SER A 296 3.97 -7.86 38.91
C SER A 296 3.88 -6.85 37.79
N SER A 297 4.97 -6.76 37.02
CA SER A 297 5.08 -5.93 35.83
C SER A 297 5.84 -6.70 34.74
N PHE A 298 5.67 -6.25 33.50
CA PHE A 298 6.26 -6.91 32.36
C PHE A 298 6.85 -5.86 31.42
N ASP A 299 8.17 -5.92 31.27
CA ASP A 299 8.98 -5.01 30.45
C ASP A 299 8.93 -5.42 28.98
N ALA A 300 7.86 -5.00 28.32
CA ALA A 300 7.61 -5.20 26.89
C ALA A 300 6.70 -4.10 26.35
N GLU A 301 6.50 -4.08 25.04
CA GLU A 301 5.44 -3.33 24.38
C GLU A 301 4.55 -4.30 23.58
N GLN A 302 3.41 -3.80 23.11
CA GLN A 302 2.54 -4.51 22.17
C GLN A 302 1.89 -5.78 22.75
N PHE A 303 1.30 -5.65 23.94
CA PHE A 303 0.58 -6.72 24.63
C PHE A 303 -0.63 -6.21 25.42
N VAL A 304 -1.41 -7.14 25.95
CA VAL A 304 -2.48 -6.86 26.91
C VAL A 304 -2.12 -7.54 28.22
N LEU A 305 -2.02 -6.80 29.33
CA LEU A 305 -1.81 -7.39 30.64
C LEU A 305 -3.17 -7.70 31.28
N GLN A 306 -3.37 -8.95 31.71
CA GLN A 306 -4.53 -9.33 32.50
C GLN A 306 -4.15 -9.54 33.96
N VAL A 307 -4.77 -8.77 34.85
CA VAL A 307 -4.59 -8.87 36.31
C VAL A 307 -5.97 -9.11 36.92
N GLY A 308 -6.26 -10.36 37.27
CA GLY A 308 -7.63 -10.77 37.65
C GLY A 308 -8.60 -10.56 36.49
N ASP A 309 -9.66 -9.79 36.73
CA ASP A 309 -10.67 -9.44 35.73
C ASP A 309 -10.31 -8.20 34.91
N ASP A 310 -9.35 -7.40 35.37
CA ASP A 310 -8.94 -6.16 34.71
C ASP A 310 -7.97 -6.43 33.55
N LYS A 311 -8.19 -5.73 32.44
CA LYS A 311 -7.34 -5.76 31.24
C LYS A 311 -6.71 -4.40 31.01
N LYS A 312 -5.38 -4.35 31.01
CA LYS A 312 -4.61 -3.17 30.65
C LYS A 312 -4.08 -3.33 29.22
N LEU A 313 -4.61 -2.52 28.30
CA LEU A 313 -4.19 -2.52 26.90
C LEU A 313 -2.86 -1.75 26.78
N ASN A 314 -1.86 -2.37 26.16
CA ASN A 314 -0.55 -1.76 25.87
C ASN A 314 -0.08 -2.13 24.46
N TYR A 315 -0.80 -1.64 23.44
CA TYR A 315 -0.43 -1.85 22.05
C TYR A 315 -0.77 -0.62 21.20
N ASP A 316 -0.05 -0.49 20.09
CA ASP A 316 -0.27 0.49 19.03
C ASP A 316 -0.22 -0.25 17.68
N LEU A 317 -1.32 -0.21 16.93
CA LEU A 317 -1.42 -0.84 15.62
C LEU A 317 -1.02 0.09 14.47
N GLY A 318 -0.41 1.23 14.79
CA GLY A 318 -0.02 2.25 13.82
C GLY A 318 -1.21 2.74 13.01
N ASN A 319 -0.89 3.32 11.85
CA ASN A 319 -1.88 3.95 11.00
C ASN A 319 -2.10 3.15 9.72
N ASN A 320 -3.32 3.19 9.21
CA ASN A 320 -3.61 2.70 7.87
C ASN A 320 -2.86 3.57 6.85
N THR A 321 -2.09 2.93 5.97
CA THR A 321 -1.28 3.61 4.96
C THR A 321 -2.13 4.51 4.08
N LYS A 322 -3.36 4.11 3.73
CA LYS A 322 -4.25 4.92 2.88
C LYS A 322 -4.71 6.22 3.55
N ASP A 323 -4.86 6.22 4.87
CA ASP A 323 -5.37 7.37 5.62
C ASP A 323 -4.26 8.42 5.84
N VAL A 324 -3.01 7.96 5.95
CA VAL A 324 -1.85 8.84 6.17
C VAL A 324 -1.25 9.34 4.86
N GLU A 325 -1.39 8.59 3.77
CA GLU A 325 -0.76 8.88 2.49
C GLU A 325 -1.83 9.24 1.42
N PRO A 326 -2.21 10.52 1.25
CA PRO A 326 -3.28 10.92 0.33
C PRO A 326 -3.04 10.56 -1.15
N TRP A 327 -1.76 10.36 -1.51
CA TRP A 327 -1.34 9.96 -2.85
C TRP A 327 -1.60 8.47 -3.14
N VAL A 328 -1.96 7.67 -2.14
CA VAL A 328 -2.29 6.25 -2.28
C VAL A 328 -3.78 6.09 -2.58
N LYS A 329 -4.11 5.76 -3.84
CA LYS A 329 -5.49 5.49 -4.28
C LYS A 329 -5.98 4.15 -3.75
N ASP A 330 -5.15 3.12 -3.92
CA ASP A 330 -5.49 1.74 -3.59
C ASP A 330 -4.22 0.91 -3.33
N ILE A 331 -4.37 -0.14 -2.53
CA ILE A 331 -3.29 -1.11 -2.26
C ILE A 331 -3.83 -2.50 -2.53
N LYS A 332 -3.16 -3.23 -3.42
CA LYS A 332 -3.49 -4.60 -3.79
C LYS A 332 -2.39 -5.53 -3.36
N ILE A 333 -2.79 -6.59 -2.67
CA ILE A 333 -1.86 -7.61 -2.18
C ILE A 333 -2.02 -8.85 -3.05
N HIS A 334 -0.90 -9.27 -3.64
CA HIS A 334 -0.74 -10.54 -4.33
C HIS A 334 0.28 -11.39 -3.55
N ASP A 335 0.39 -12.69 -3.85
CA ASP A 335 1.19 -13.65 -3.05
C ASP A 335 2.61 -13.19 -2.69
N ARG A 336 3.33 -12.53 -3.62
CA ARG A 336 4.72 -12.07 -3.43
C ARG A 336 4.93 -10.60 -3.73
N LEU A 337 3.84 -9.86 -3.93
CA LEU A 337 3.90 -8.51 -4.46
C LEU A 337 2.81 -7.65 -3.85
N LEU A 338 3.22 -6.48 -3.36
CA LEU A 338 2.30 -5.45 -2.92
C LEU A 338 2.29 -4.35 -4.00
N GLU A 339 1.13 -4.12 -4.59
CA GLU A 339 0.91 -3.12 -5.62
C GLU A 339 0.23 -1.89 -5.02
N VAL A 340 0.89 -0.74 -5.08
CA VAL A 340 0.34 0.56 -4.68
C VAL A 340 -0.09 1.31 -5.93
N VAL A 341 -1.36 1.66 -6.01
CA VAL A 341 -1.92 2.50 -7.08
C VAL A 341 -1.88 3.95 -6.62
N HIS A 342 -1.25 4.81 -7.41
CA HIS A 342 -1.16 6.23 -7.10
C HIS A 342 -2.44 6.96 -7.50
N SER A 343 -2.84 7.97 -6.72
CA SER A 343 -3.92 8.92 -7.05
C SER A 343 -3.39 10.14 -7.81
N GLU A 344 -2.09 10.44 -7.69
CA GLU A 344 -1.38 11.50 -8.40
C GLU A 344 -0.14 10.96 -9.11
N GLY A 345 0.37 11.64 -10.13
CA GLY A 345 1.54 11.17 -10.86
C GLY A 345 2.16 12.23 -11.75
N ASN A 346 3.45 12.05 -12.06
CA ASN A 346 4.17 12.90 -12.98
C ASN A 346 3.66 12.73 -14.42
N ALA A 347 3.82 13.78 -15.21
CA ALA A 347 3.51 13.72 -16.63
C ALA A 347 4.41 12.71 -17.36
N LEU A 348 3.81 11.95 -18.25
CA LEU A 348 4.41 10.90 -19.06
C LEU A 348 4.67 11.44 -20.47
N GLY A 349 5.92 11.38 -20.92
CA GLY A 349 6.29 11.64 -22.32
C GLY A 349 6.07 10.39 -23.15
N ILE A 350 5.26 10.48 -24.20
CA ILE A 350 5.01 9.38 -25.14
C ILE A 350 5.45 9.81 -26.53
N PHE A 351 6.42 9.09 -27.09
CA PHE A 351 6.85 9.24 -28.47
C PHE A 351 6.10 8.23 -29.34
N VAL A 352 5.27 8.75 -30.23
CA VAL A 352 4.51 7.96 -31.20
C VAL A 352 5.28 7.97 -32.52
N LYS A 353 5.71 6.80 -32.97
CA LYS A 353 6.39 6.58 -34.25
C LYS A 353 5.40 6.03 -35.28
N THR A 354 5.21 6.74 -36.37
CA THR A 354 4.28 6.40 -37.46
C THR A 354 4.97 6.52 -38.82
N THR A 355 4.48 5.83 -39.84
CA THR A 355 4.95 5.98 -41.23
C THR A 355 4.34 7.20 -41.92
N VAL A 356 3.14 7.61 -41.51
CA VAL A 356 2.43 8.80 -42.00
C VAL A 356 2.43 9.91 -40.96
N LYS A 357 2.42 11.16 -41.40
CA LYS A 357 2.36 12.32 -40.49
C LYS A 357 1.02 12.34 -39.73
N PRO A 358 1.01 12.21 -38.39
CA PRO A 358 -0.23 12.19 -37.63
C PRO A 358 -0.75 13.61 -37.39
N SER A 359 -2.07 13.78 -37.43
CA SER A 359 -2.75 15.01 -37.03
C SER A 359 -3.25 14.87 -35.59
N VAL A 360 -2.60 15.57 -34.66
CA VAL A 360 -3.00 15.61 -33.24
C VAL A 360 -4.08 16.66 -33.04
N PHE A 361 -5.09 16.35 -32.25
CA PHE A 361 -6.20 17.27 -32.00
C PHE A 361 -6.69 17.17 -30.54
N ARG A 362 -7.27 18.27 -30.07
CA ARG A 362 -7.79 18.45 -28.72
C ARG A 362 -9.27 18.86 -28.78
N HIS A 363 -10.05 18.45 -27.80
CA HIS A 363 -11.39 18.99 -27.59
C HIS A 363 -11.34 20.26 -26.72
N ASN A 364 -12.25 21.19 -26.95
CA ASN A 364 -12.35 22.39 -26.11
C ASN A 364 -12.99 22.05 -24.76
N SER A 365 -12.38 22.49 -23.65
CA SER A 365 -12.92 22.32 -22.31
C SER A 365 -14.20 23.15 -22.09
N GLN A 366 -15.17 22.63 -21.32
CA GLN A 366 -16.41 23.31 -20.94
C GLN A 366 -16.71 23.14 -19.44
N LEU A 367 -16.90 24.25 -18.70
CA LEU A 367 -17.17 24.29 -17.25
C LEU A 367 -18.39 25.17 -17.06
N GLY A 368 -19.42 24.65 -16.39
CA GLY A 368 -20.56 25.48 -16.01
C GLY A 368 -20.41 26.09 -14.62
N ASP A 369 -20.24 25.29 -13.57
CA ASP A 369 -20.16 25.79 -12.19
C ASP A 369 -19.28 24.87 -11.29
N PHE A 370 -18.78 25.41 -10.18
CA PHE A 370 -18.02 24.64 -9.18
C PHE A 370 -18.21 25.20 -7.77
N SER A 371 -18.06 24.33 -6.77
CA SER A 371 -18.00 24.70 -5.35
C SER A 371 -16.79 24.03 -4.71
N GLY A 372 -16.10 24.69 -3.78
CA GLY A 372 -15.02 24.04 -3.06
C GLY A 372 -14.64 24.67 -1.73
N THR A 373 -13.91 23.90 -0.93
CA THR A 373 -13.45 24.26 0.41
C THR A 373 -11.97 23.93 0.56
N ILE A 374 -11.20 24.83 1.18
CA ILE A 374 -9.78 24.57 1.50
C ILE A 374 -9.74 23.94 2.88
N HIS A 375 -9.08 22.79 2.99
CA HIS A 375 -8.90 22.04 4.23
C HIS A 375 -7.42 21.96 4.58
N LEU A 376 -7.14 22.12 5.88
CA LEU A 376 -5.88 21.75 6.50
C LEU A 376 -6.19 20.61 7.47
N ASP A 377 -5.67 19.42 7.21
CA ASP A 377 -5.89 18.28 8.10
C ASP A 377 -4.93 18.28 9.30
N SER A 378 -5.16 17.37 10.25
CA SER A 378 -4.31 17.18 11.43
C SER A 378 -2.88 16.73 11.11
N SER A 379 -2.64 16.27 9.88
CA SER A 379 -1.34 15.86 9.36
C SER A 379 -0.65 16.97 8.58
N SER A 380 -1.18 18.21 8.64
CA SER A 380 -0.67 19.39 7.92
C SER A 380 -0.73 19.29 6.39
N ASN A 381 -1.55 18.39 5.84
CA ASN A 381 -1.84 18.41 4.41
C ASN A 381 -2.85 19.53 4.12
N CYS A 382 -2.48 20.43 3.20
CA CYS A 382 -3.36 21.48 2.70
C CYS A 382 -3.90 21.07 1.33
N TYR A 383 -5.22 20.91 1.21
CA TYR A 383 -5.88 20.53 -0.04
C TYR A 383 -7.18 21.30 -0.25
N MET A 384 -7.57 21.45 -1.52
CA MET A 384 -8.84 22.06 -1.90
C MET A 384 -9.79 20.95 -2.35
N ASN A 385 -10.88 20.76 -1.60
CA ASN A 385 -11.96 19.87 -2.01
C ASN A 385 -12.83 20.61 -3.02
N LEU A 386 -12.79 20.19 -4.28
CA LEU A 386 -13.53 20.80 -5.39
C LEU A 386 -14.62 19.85 -5.88
N THR A 387 -15.83 20.37 -6.02
CA THR A 387 -16.98 19.69 -6.61
C THR A 387 -17.48 20.50 -7.78
N PHE A 388 -17.46 19.91 -8.97
CA PHE A 388 -17.98 20.54 -10.18
C PHE A 388 -19.48 20.24 -10.33
N LYS A 389 -20.25 21.24 -10.76
CA LYS A 389 -21.69 21.15 -11.03
C LYS A 389 -21.93 21.45 -12.51
N SER A 390 -22.92 20.79 -13.13
CA SER A 390 -23.30 20.86 -14.56
C SER A 390 -22.31 20.21 -15.56
N SER A 391 -22.48 20.42 -16.87
CA SER A 391 -21.69 19.77 -17.94
C SER A 391 -20.22 20.20 -17.88
N VAL A 392 -19.37 19.33 -17.32
CA VAL A 392 -17.93 19.55 -17.20
C VAL A 392 -17.17 18.59 -18.11
N SER A 393 -16.28 19.14 -18.95
CA SER A 393 -15.37 18.36 -19.78
C SER A 393 -14.05 19.08 -20.00
N GLY A 394 -12.92 18.36 -19.98
CA GLY A 394 -11.61 18.87 -20.38
C GLY A 394 -10.66 19.32 -19.27
N ASP A 395 -9.59 19.98 -19.69
CA ASP A 395 -8.48 20.49 -18.86
C ASP A 395 -8.81 21.90 -18.34
N TRP A 396 -8.60 22.14 -17.04
CA TRP A 396 -8.86 23.39 -16.31
C TRP A 396 -7.57 23.89 -15.69
N ARG A 397 -7.10 25.06 -16.13
CA ARG A 397 -5.83 25.66 -15.65
C ARG A 397 -6.08 26.90 -14.80
N ASP A 398 -5.23 27.06 -13.79
CA ASP A 398 -5.13 28.21 -12.87
C ASP A 398 -6.34 28.52 -11.98
N PHE A 399 -6.21 28.17 -10.70
CA PHE A 399 -6.92 28.82 -9.58
C PHE A 399 -5.89 29.54 -8.70
N THR A 400 -5.41 30.70 -9.13
CA THR A 400 -4.65 31.59 -8.24
C THR A 400 -5.61 32.59 -7.60
N ALA A 401 -6.01 32.32 -6.36
CA ALA A 401 -6.65 33.34 -5.53
C ALA A 401 -5.62 34.45 -5.25
N ARG A 402 -5.70 35.58 -5.96
CA ARG A 402 -5.06 36.82 -5.50
C ARG A 402 -5.64 37.13 -4.13
N ARG A 403 -4.79 37.36 -3.12
CA ARG A 403 -5.14 37.82 -1.77
C ARG A 403 -6.31 38.81 -1.83
N GLY A 404 -7.53 38.30 -1.63
CA GLY A 404 -8.69 39.12 -1.34
C GLY A 404 -8.59 39.48 0.12
N GLN A 405 -8.42 40.78 0.42
CA GLN A 405 -8.74 41.29 1.75
C GLN A 405 -10.17 40.87 2.07
N PHE A 406 -10.32 39.93 3.00
CA PHE A 406 -11.61 39.67 3.62
C PHE A 406 -11.98 40.91 4.44
N SER A 407 -12.80 41.78 3.88
CA SER A 407 -13.58 42.73 4.66
C SER A 407 -14.76 41.94 5.23
N VAL A 408 -14.69 41.68 6.53
CA VAL A 408 -15.82 41.17 7.31
C VAL A 408 -16.86 42.29 7.32
N CYS A 409 -17.90 42.15 6.50
CA CYS A 409 -19.15 42.87 6.76
C CYS A 409 -19.82 42.16 7.94
N GLN A 410 -19.59 42.67 9.14
CA GLN A 410 -20.48 42.44 10.27
C GLN A 410 -21.80 43.14 9.92
N GLU A 411 -22.83 42.36 9.59
CA GLU A 411 -24.20 42.82 9.78
C GLU A 411 -24.45 42.86 11.28
N ASN A 412 -24.48 44.07 11.84
CA ASN A 412 -25.05 44.35 13.14
C ASN A 412 -26.56 44.54 12.98
N SER A 413 -27.29 43.98 13.95
CA SER A 413 -28.73 44.07 14.29
C SER A 413 -29.73 43.41 13.35
#